data_AF-A0A817MWS7-F1
#
_entry.id   AF-A0A817MWS7-F1
#
_cell.length_a   1.000
_cell.length_b   1.000
_cell.length_c   1.000
_cell.angle_alpha   90.00
_cell.angle_beta   90.00
_cell.angle_gamma   90.00
#
_symmetry.space_group_name_H-M   'P 1'
#
loop_
_entity.id
_entity.type
_entity.pdbx_description
1 polymer ?
#
loop_
_entity_poly.entity_id
_entity_poly.type
_entity_poly.pdbx_seq_one_letter_code
_entity_poly.pdbx_strand_id
1 'polypeptide(L)'
;VANHLKTLKSRYTGFENEREENSIIIVSEKAAAAQLVHKGRTRRRLPDGKPYGGSNGRMTKSMEQKLSDYYGLAIRQTSQLAKDLDDDNAVLLMERNCKAVFMHNIKQSDREVQHSLCPTGLDSWCSYQKDKHLSIKERTDPMKDAKRLDAVFLEILSPMINTLADQSLLRRCLRDATQNANESINSALWSILPKAKYHGYRSIGDAAAIAAIFFNRGRSGLIKFFNQVGISITEELLNTLLGKDSKRVAKAEDNTQRQEIIKKYKKQ
;
A
#
# COMPACT_ATOMS: atom_id res chain seq x y z
N VAL A 1 23.57 -31.48 -17.68
CA VAL A 1 23.34 -30.12 -17.14
C VAL A 1 22.59 -29.20 -18.12
N ALA A 2 23.09 -28.96 -19.34
CA ALA A 2 22.44 -28.08 -20.32
C ALA A 2 21.02 -28.52 -20.76
N ASN A 3 20.76 -29.83 -20.89
CA ASN A 3 19.42 -30.35 -21.21
C ASN A 3 18.42 -30.22 -20.05
N HIS A 4 18.89 -30.30 -18.80
CA HIS A 4 18.05 -30.13 -17.59
C HIS A 4 17.61 -28.67 -17.39
N LEU A 5 18.48 -27.71 -17.75
CA LEU A 5 18.16 -26.27 -17.76
C LEU A 5 17.13 -25.90 -18.84
N LYS A 6 17.13 -26.59 -19.99
CA LYS A 6 16.09 -26.43 -21.02
C LYS A 6 14.73 -26.94 -20.55
N THR A 7 14.69 -28.05 -19.79
CA THR A 7 13.46 -28.60 -19.22
C THR A 7 12.88 -27.70 -18.11
N LEU A 8 13.72 -27.06 -17.31
CA LEU A 8 13.31 -26.04 -16.34
C LEU A 8 12.73 -24.79 -17.01
N LYS A 9 13.36 -24.34 -18.11
CA LYS A 9 12.87 -23.22 -18.90
C LYS A 9 11.49 -23.52 -19.51
N SER A 10 11.28 -24.72 -20.04
CA SER A 10 9.99 -25.17 -20.59
C SER A 10 8.87 -25.26 -19.53
N ARG A 11 9.19 -25.72 -18.32
CA ARG A 11 8.22 -25.76 -17.20
C ARG A 11 7.88 -24.39 -16.63
N TYR A 12 8.81 -23.42 -16.73
CA TYR A 12 8.55 -22.02 -16.34
C TYR A 12 7.87 -21.21 -17.45
N THR A 13 8.15 -21.45 -18.73
CA THR A 13 7.43 -20.82 -19.84
C THR A 13 5.97 -21.26 -19.91
N GLY A 14 5.64 -22.47 -19.43
CA GLY A 14 4.25 -22.90 -19.23
C GLY A 14 3.50 -22.11 -18.14
N PHE A 15 4.24 -21.51 -17.19
CA PHE A 15 3.71 -20.55 -16.21
C PHE A 15 3.71 -19.10 -16.73
N GLU A 16 4.47 -18.79 -17.78
CA GLU A 16 4.53 -17.46 -18.39
C GLU A 16 3.36 -17.19 -19.35
N ASN A 17 2.73 -18.23 -19.90
CA ASN A 17 1.55 -18.08 -20.77
C ASN A 17 0.21 -17.92 -20.02
N GLU A 18 0.22 -17.93 -18.68
CA GLU A 18 -0.88 -17.41 -17.84
C GLU A 18 -0.54 -16.04 -17.23
N ARG A 19 0.59 -15.44 -17.63
CA ARG A 19 1.14 -14.20 -17.07
C ARG A 19 1.06 -13.00 -18.04
N GLU A 20 0.04 -12.98 -18.89
CA GLU A 20 -0.45 -11.73 -19.50
C GLU A 20 -1.17 -10.87 -18.45
N GLU A 21 -0.49 -10.49 -17.37
CA GLU A 21 -0.97 -9.45 -16.46
C GLU A 21 0.21 -8.60 -16.00
N ASN A 22 0.56 -7.64 -16.87
CA ASN A 22 1.46 -6.52 -16.62
C ASN A 22 0.88 -5.53 -15.58
N SER A 23 0.49 -6.02 -14.41
CA SER A 23 -0.36 -5.30 -13.46
C SER A 23 0.42 -4.44 -12.45
N ILE A 24 1.73 -4.59 -12.28
CA ILE A 24 2.46 -3.91 -11.18
C ILE A 24 2.96 -2.50 -11.55
N ILE A 25 3.25 -2.23 -12.83
CA ILE A 25 3.79 -0.94 -13.29
C ILE A 25 2.77 0.21 -13.09
N ILE A 26 1.48 -0.09 -13.21
CA ILE A 26 0.40 0.91 -13.21
C ILE A 26 0.17 1.54 -11.82
N VAL A 27 0.43 0.84 -10.71
CA VAL A 27 0.18 1.41 -9.36
C VAL A 27 1.29 2.35 -8.93
N SER A 28 2.55 2.01 -9.25
CA SER A 28 3.65 2.95 -9.05
C SER A 28 3.52 4.14 -10.00
N GLU A 29 3.08 3.96 -11.24
CA GLU A 29 2.85 5.07 -12.16
C GLU A 29 1.65 5.94 -11.77
N LYS A 30 0.53 5.38 -11.31
CA LYS A 30 -0.62 6.17 -10.84
C LYS A 30 -0.31 6.93 -9.54
N ALA A 31 0.39 6.31 -8.58
CA ALA A 31 0.86 6.98 -7.36
C ALA A 31 1.99 7.97 -7.63
N ALA A 32 2.91 7.68 -8.56
CA ALA A 32 3.95 8.60 -9.01
C ALA A 32 3.35 9.74 -9.84
N ALA A 33 2.32 9.51 -10.66
CA ALA A 33 1.59 10.54 -11.38
C ALA A 33 0.84 11.45 -10.41
N ALA A 34 0.17 10.89 -9.39
CA ALA A 34 -0.43 11.67 -8.31
C ALA A 34 0.63 12.48 -7.53
N GLN A 35 1.82 11.91 -7.26
CA GLN A 35 2.95 12.62 -6.66
C GLN A 35 3.59 13.66 -7.59
N LEU A 36 3.64 13.44 -8.90
CA LEU A 36 4.17 14.37 -9.92
C LEU A 36 3.21 15.55 -10.09
N VAL A 37 1.90 15.29 -10.09
CA VAL A 37 0.85 16.30 -10.01
C VAL A 37 0.98 17.13 -8.73
N HIS A 38 1.33 16.51 -7.58
CA HIS A 38 1.54 17.21 -6.31
C HIS A 38 2.83 18.03 -6.26
N LYS A 39 3.97 17.45 -6.69
CA LYS A 39 5.28 18.13 -6.68
C LYS A 39 5.32 19.36 -7.59
N GLY A 40 4.59 19.35 -8.71
CA GLY A 40 4.47 20.50 -9.62
C GLY A 40 3.53 21.63 -9.16
N ARG A 41 2.74 21.42 -8.08
CA ARG A 41 1.70 22.36 -7.61
C ARG A 41 2.12 23.23 -6.43
N THR A 42 3.20 22.91 -5.73
CA THR A 42 3.68 23.66 -4.55
C THR A 42 4.00 25.14 -4.83
N ARG A 43 4.32 25.51 -6.08
CA ARG A 43 4.55 26.90 -6.52
C ARG A 43 3.37 27.52 -7.29
N ARG A 44 2.26 26.81 -7.45
CA ARG A 44 1.10 27.29 -8.23
C ARG A 44 0.09 28.02 -7.34
N ARG A 45 -0.57 29.00 -7.94
CA ARG A 45 -1.78 29.62 -7.38
C ARG A 45 -2.98 28.73 -7.69
N LEU A 46 -3.90 28.70 -6.75
CA LEU A 46 -5.21 28.08 -6.85
C LEU A 46 -6.10 28.94 -7.78
N PRO A 47 -7.22 28.40 -8.32
CA PRO A 47 -8.15 29.16 -9.16
C PRO A 47 -8.62 30.49 -8.57
N ASP A 48 -8.65 30.61 -7.24
CA ASP A 48 -8.98 31.85 -6.51
C ASP A 48 -7.77 32.77 -6.27
N GLY A 49 -6.65 32.53 -6.96
CA GLY A 49 -5.43 33.32 -6.89
C GLY A 49 -4.56 33.11 -5.63
N LYS A 50 -5.02 32.31 -4.66
CA LYS A 50 -4.29 32.08 -3.40
C LYS A 50 -3.25 30.95 -3.54
N PRO A 51 -2.18 30.93 -2.73
CA PRO A 51 -1.14 29.90 -2.85
C PRO A 51 -1.64 28.50 -2.46
N TYR A 52 -1.23 27.48 -3.22
CA TYR A 52 -1.46 26.06 -2.90
C TYR A 52 -0.71 25.65 -1.63
N GLY A 53 0.63 25.81 -1.64
CA GLY A 53 1.54 25.45 -0.55
C GLY A 53 2.52 26.59 -0.21
N GLY A 54 3.48 26.33 0.67
CA GLY A 54 4.45 27.32 1.17
C GLY A 54 4.08 27.90 2.54
N SER A 55 4.81 28.92 3.01
CA SER A 55 4.61 29.54 4.33
C SER A 55 3.20 30.11 4.52
N ASN A 56 2.57 30.58 3.44
CA ASN A 56 1.20 31.10 3.42
C ASN A 56 0.22 30.16 2.68
N GLY A 57 0.62 28.92 2.39
CA GLY A 57 -0.17 27.95 1.64
C GLY A 57 -1.29 27.33 2.46
N ARG A 58 -2.39 26.97 1.80
CA ARG A 58 -3.55 26.32 2.44
C ARG A 58 -3.42 24.79 2.54
N MET A 59 -2.63 24.17 1.66
CA MET A 59 -2.20 22.79 1.80
C MET A 59 -0.92 22.76 2.64
N THR A 60 -1.04 22.30 3.89
CA THR A 60 0.09 22.18 4.82
C THR A 60 0.64 20.75 4.81
N LYS A 61 1.93 20.58 5.14
CA LYS A 61 2.53 19.24 5.31
C LYS A 61 1.77 18.37 6.32
N SER A 62 1.23 19.00 7.38
CA SER A 62 0.43 18.30 8.39
C SER A 62 -0.90 17.80 7.81
N MET A 63 -1.57 18.59 6.96
CA MET A 63 -2.78 18.15 6.27
C MET A 63 -2.48 17.02 5.27
N GLU A 64 -1.40 17.14 4.49
CA GLU A 64 -0.96 16.09 3.57
C GLU A 64 -0.72 14.76 4.30
N GLN A 65 0.04 14.81 5.40
CA GLN A 65 0.30 13.63 6.22
C GLN A 65 -1.00 13.05 6.79
N LYS A 66 -1.89 13.90 7.31
CA LYS A 66 -3.18 13.49 7.85
C LYS A 66 -4.05 12.77 6.80
N LEU A 67 -4.17 13.32 5.60
CA LEU A 67 -4.92 12.70 4.50
C LEU A 67 -4.30 11.35 4.10
N SER A 68 -2.97 11.28 4.01
CA SER A 68 -2.25 10.03 3.72
C SER A 68 -2.48 8.97 4.79
N ASP A 69 -2.39 9.34 6.07
CA ASP A 69 -2.59 8.43 7.20
C ASP A 69 -4.03 7.90 7.25
N TYR A 70 -5.00 8.78 7.04
CA TYR A 70 -6.43 8.42 7.03
C TYR A 70 -6.81 7.57 5.83
N TYR A 71 -6.26 7.86 4.65
CA TYR A 71 -6.44 7.02 3.47
C TYR A 71 -5.90 5.59 3.72
N GLY A 72 -4.67 5.49 4.23
CA GLY A 72 -4.10 4.19 4.59
C GLY A 72 -4.90 3.47 5.68
N LEU A 73 -5.48 4.20 6.62
CA LEU A 73 -6.36 3.64 7.65
C LEU A 73 -7.68 3.13 7.04
N ALA A 74 -8.29 3.88 6.13
CA ALA A 74 -9.53 3.50 5.44
C ALA A 74 -9.36 2.19 4.66
N ILE A 75 -8.24 2.02 3.95
CA ILE A 75 -7.90 0.75 3.28
C ILE A 75 -7.83 -0.38 4.32
N ARG A 76 -6.99 -0.24 5.35
CA ARG A 76 -6.78 -1.32 6.34
C ARG A 76 -8.06 -1.73 7.07
N GLN A 77 -8.86 -0.76 7.51
CA GLN A 77 -10.13 -1.03 8.18
C GLN A 77 -11.12 -1.69 7.25
N THR A 78 -11.20 -1.24 6.00
CA THR A 78 -12.12 -1.83 5.03
C THR A 78 -11.69 -3.25 4.66
N SER A 79 -10.39 -3.52 4.44
CA SER A 79 -9.89 -4.89 4.21
C SER A 79 -10.25 -5.84 5.36
N GLN A 80 -10.26 -5.35 6.61
CA GLN A 80 -10.67 -6.16 7.76
C GLN A 80 -12.18 -6.43 7.80
N LEU A 81 -13.00 -5.40 7.54
CA LEU A 81 -14.46 -5.51 7.51
C LEU A 81 -14.96 -6.32 6.32
N ALA A 82 -14.23 -6.29 5.21
CA ALA A 82 -14.59 -6.93 3.96
C ALA A 82 -14.32 -8.44 3.93
N LYS A 83 -13.76 -9.04 5.00
CA LYS A 83 -13.46 -10.48 5.05
C LYS A 83 -14.69 -11.37 4.85
N ASP A 84 -15.86 -10.86 5.23
CA ASP A 84 -17.14 -11.56 5.12
C ASP A 84 -17.97 -11.09 3.91
N LEU A 85 -17.40 -10.22 3.05
CA LEU A 85 -18.03 -9.73 1.82
C LEU A 85 -17.40 -10.41 0.60
N ASP A 86 -18.15 -10.49 -0.50
CA ASP A 86 -17.56 -10.79 -1.80
C ASP A 86 -16.63 -9.64 -2.26
N ASP A 87 -15.68 -9.97 -3.14
CA ASP A 87 -14.66 -9.03 -3.62
C ASP A 87 -15.27 -7.75 -4.21
N ASP A 88 -16.43 -7.81 -4.88
CA ASP A 88 -17.02 -6.64 -5.54
C ASP A 88 -17.62 -5.66 -4.53
N ASN A 89 -18.41 -6.18 -3.57
CA ASN A 89 -18.94 -5.36 -2.48
C ASN A 89 -17.83 -4.80 -1.58
N ALA A 90 -16.78 -5.57 -1.35
CA ALA A 90 -15.59 -5.14 -0.63
C ALA A 90 -14.88 -3.96 -1.31
N VAL A 91 -14.72 -4.01 -2.65
CA VAL A 91 -14.14 -2.91 -3.43
C VAL A 91 -15.01 -1.67 -3.36
N LEU A 92 -16.33 -1.80 -3.52
CA LEU A 92 -17.27 -0.67 -3.45
C LEU A 92 -17.23 0.02 -2.08
N LEU A 93 -17.16 -0.76 -1.00
CA LEU A 93 -17.02 -0.23 0.36
C LEU A 93 -15.68 0.52 0.51
N MET A 94 -14.60 -0.03 -0.03
CA MET A 94 -13.28 0.59 0.06
C MET A 94 -13.22 1.89 -0.75
N GLU A 95 -13.82 1.91 -1.94
CA GLU A 95 -13.96 3.11 -2.78
C GLU A 95 -14.68 4.22 -2.01
N ARG A 96 -15.85 3.90 -1.44
CA ARG A 96 -16.64 4.83 -0.64
C ARG A 96 -15.83 5.38 0.53
N ASN A 97 -15.19 4.51 1.31
CA ASN A 97 -14.41 4.91 2.48
C ASN A 97 -13.19 5.76 2.11
N CYS A 98 -12.51 5.46 1.00
CA CYS A 98 -11.39 6.27 0.50
C CYS A 98 -11.86 7.67 0.10
N LYS A 99 -12.94 7.78 -0.66
CA LYS A 99 -13.52 9.08 -1.04
C LYS A 99 -14.02 9.86 0.19
N ALA A 100 -14.57 9.18 1.18
CA ALA A 100 -15.05 9.79 2.43
C ALA A 100 -13.96 10.54 3.20
N VAL A 101 -12.71 10.03 3.21
CA VAL A 101 -11.58 10.71 3.86
C VAL A 101 -11.41 12.13 3.32
N PHE A 102 -11.46 12.29 1.99
CA PHE A 102 -11.27 13.58 1.35
C PHE A 102 -12.49 14.49 1.51
N MET A 103 -13.69 13.97 1.23
CA MET A 103 -14.93 14.73 1.35
C MET A 103 -15.14 15.26 2.77
N HIS A 104 -14.81 14.47 3.80
CA HIS A 104 -14.90 14.89 5.20
C HIS A 104 -13.94 16.05 5.56
N ASN A 105 -12.77 16.12 4.91
CA ASN A 105 -11.71 17.10 5.21
C ASN A 105 -11.74 18.34 4.29
N ILE A 106 -12.59 18.37 3.26
CA ILE A 106 -12.80 19.52 2.38
C ILE A 106 -14.13 20.19 2.73
N LYS A 107 -14.12 21.52 2.91
CA LYS A 107 -15.34 22.28 3.21
C LYS A 107 -16.33 22.16 2.05
N GLN A 108 -17.59 21.93 2.38
CA GLN A 108 -18.74 22.08 1.49
C GLN A 108 -19.75 23.05 2.11
N SER A 109 -20.57 23.67 1.28
CA SER A 109 -21.67 24.54 1.74
C SER A 109 -22.71 23.75 2.54
N ASP A 110 -23.01 22.53 2.11
CA ASP A 110 -23.91 21.61 2.80
C ASP A 110 -23.11 20.54 3.58
N ARG A 111 -23.38 20.45 4.89
CA ARG A 111 -22.76 19.46 5.78
C ARG A 111 -23.20 18.04 5.45
N GLU A 112 -24.43 17.85 4.97
CA GLU A 112 -24.94 16.55 4.55
C GLU A 112 -24.15 16.03 3.34
N VAL A 113 -23.90 16.90 2.35
CA VAL A 113 -23.04 16.58 1.20
C VAL A 113 -21.62 16.24 1.66
N GLN A 114 -21.06 17.04 2.58
CA GLN A 114 -19.69 16.83 3.08
C GLN A 114 -19.51 15.44 3.73
N HIS A 115 -20.51 14.98 4.47
CA HIS A 115 -20.46 13.72 5.22
C HIS A 115 -21.15 12.56 4.52
N SER A 116 -21.72 12.77 3.32
CA SER A 116 -22.54 11.80 2.58
C SER A 116 -21.87 10.44 2.35
N LEU A 117 -20.55 10.42 2.22
CA LEU A 117 -19.75 9.20 2.00
C LEU A 117 -19.21 8.59 3.29
N CYS A 118 -19.25 9.30 4.42
CA CYS A 118 -18.80 8.77 5.70
C CYS A 118 -19.59 7.51 6.07
N PRO A 119 -18.98 6.59 6.85
CA PRO A 119 -19.70 5.45 7.42
C PRO A 119 -20.89 5.93 8.25
N THR A 120 -21.97 5.17 8.24
CA THR A 120 -23.17 5.40 9.06
C THR A 120 -23.14 4.51 10.30
N GLY A 121 -24.03 4.77 11.27
CA GLY A 121 -24.15 3.93 12.46
C GLY A 121 -23.35 4.43 13.67
N LEU A 122 -23.53 3.76 14.80
CA LEU A 122 -22.90 4.10 16.07
C LEU A 122 -21.38 3.92 16.06
N ASP A 123 -20.86 3.03 15.21
CA ASP A 123 -19.43 2.78 15.09
C ASP A 123 -18.73 3.73 14.10
N SER A 124 -19.48 4.67 13.50
CA SER A 124 -18.89 5.63 12.57
C SER A 124 -17.84 6.51 13.24
N TRP A 125 -16.69 6.70 12.61
CA TRP A 125 -15.71 7.70 13.07
C TRP A 125 -16.20 9.14 12.81
N CYS A 126 -17.26 9.33 12.02
CA CYS A 126 -17.83 10.63 11.72
C CYS A 126 -18.95 10.97 12.72
N SER A 127 -18.70 11.95 13.61
CA SER A 127 -19.70 12.41 14.59
C SER A 127 -21.00 12.88 13.95
N TYR A 128 -20.94 13.53 12.79
CA TYR A 128 -22.14 13.97 12.08
C TYR A 128 -23.05 12.79 11.69
N GLN A 129 -22.46 11.68 11.22
CA GLN A 129 -23.21 10.47 10.88
C GLN A 129 -23.70 9.71 12.12
N LYS A 130 -22.94 9.74 13.23
CA LYS A 130 -23.38 9.19 14.52
C LYS A 130 -24.63 9.92 15.03
N ASP A 131 -24.58 11.24 15.04
CA ASP A 131 -25.68 12.07 15.52
C ASP A 131 -26.91 11.94 14.62
N LYS A 132 -26.70 11.84 13.30
CA LYS A 132 -27.76 11.52 12.34
C LYS A 132 -28.40 10.16 12.64
N HIS A 133 -27.60 9.13 12.92
CA HIS A 133 -28.09 7.80 13.28
C HIS A 133 -28.88 7.81 14.60
N LEU A 134 -28.45 8.61 15.58
CA LEU A 134 -29.13 8.81 16.86
C LEU A 134 -30.33 9.78 16.77
N SER A 135 -30.67 10.27 15.58
CA SER A 135 -31.75 11.25 15.37
C SER A 135 -31.61 12.55 16.19
N ILE A 136 -30.37 12.95 16.47
CA ILE A 136 -30.06 14.21 17.16
C ILE A 136 -30.29 15.37 16.17
N LYS A 137 -31.10 16.36 16.58
CA LYS A 137 -31.46 17.52 15.75
C LYS A 137 -30.26 18.42 15.46
N GLU A 138 -29.44 18.69 16.46
CA GLU A 138 -28.21 19.48 16.34
C GLU A 138 -27.01 18.55 16.16
N ARG A 139 -26.64 18.31 14.90
CA ARG A 139 -25.55 17.38 14.57
C ARG A 139 -24.20 18.04 14.84
N THR A 140 -23.38 17.38 15.63
CA THR A 140 -22.02 17.82 15.94
C THR A 140 -21.05 17.49 14.81
N ASP A 141 -20.18 18.46 14.53
CA ASP A 141 -19.01 18.24 13.71
C ASP A 141 -17.78 18.84 14.43
N PRO A 142 -17.06 18.02 15.23
CA PRO A 142 -16.02 18.52 16.14
C PRO A 142 -14.81 19.08 15.41
N MET A 143 -14.63 18.76 14.12
CA MET A 143 -13.56 19.34 13.33
C MET A 143 -13.96 20.77 12.94
N LYS A 144 -13.28 21.75 13.54
CA LYS A 144 -13.44 23.17 13.20
C LYS A 144 -13.16 23.40 11.72
N ASP A 145 -13.95 24.24 11.07
CA ASP A 145 -13.77 24.56 9.65
C ASP A 145 -12.39 25.16 9.35
N ALA A 146 -11.78 25.89 10.29
CA ALA A 146 -10.41 26.39 10.15
C ALA A 146 -9.36 25.27 9.93
N LYS A 147 -9.67 24.02 10.31
CA LYS A 147 -8.80 22.85 10.12
C LYS A 147 -9.08 22.10 8.82
N ARG A 148 -10.04 22.53 8.00
CA ARG A 148 -10.41 21.91 6.72
C ARG A 148 -9.80 22.64 5.54
N LEU A 149 -9.63 21.92 4.44
CA LEU A 149 -9.28 22.51 3.15
C LEU A 149 -10.50 23.27 2.59
N ASP A 150 -10.25 24.38 1.92
CA ASP A 150 -11.31 25.14 1.25
C ASP A 150 -11.89 24.38 0.06
N ALA A 151 -13.13 24.69 -0.33
CA ALA A 151 -13.87 23.99 -1.39
C ALA A 151 -13.11 23.89 -2.72
N VAL A 152 -12.26 24.89 -3.04
CA VAL A 152 -11.40 24.89 -4.24
C VAL A 152 -10.47 23.68 -4.33
N PHE A 153 -10.13 23.05 -3.20
CA PHE A 153 -9.31 21.84 -3.19
C PHE A 153 -10.05 20.61 -3.71
N LEU A 154 -11.38 20.60 -3.73
CA LEU A 154 -12.14 19.47 -4.26
C LEU A 154 -11.79 19.26 -5.73
N GLU A 155 -11.95 20.29 -6.56
CA GLU A 155 -11.64 20.23 -7.99
C GLU A 155 -10.18 19.83 -8.25
N ILE A 156 -9.25 20.38 -7.44
CA ILE A 156 -7.82 20.16 -7.60
C ILE A 156 -7.42 18.73 -7.22
N LEU A 157 -8.03 18.18 -6.17
CA LEU A 157 -7.73 16.86 -5.66
C LEU A 157 -8.57 15.78 -6.34
N SER A 158 -9.71 16.10 -6.96
CA SER A 158 -10.60 15.14 -7.62
C SER A 158 -9.89 14.14 -8.55
N PRO A 159 -8.96 14.55 -9.44
CA PRO A 159 -8.21 13.59 -10.27
C PRO A 159 -7.42 12.58 -9.44
N MET A 160 -6.79 13.03 -8.36
CA MET A 160 -6.04 12.18 -7.44
C MET A 160 -6.98 11.30 -6.62
N ILE A 161 -8.08 11.84 -6.10
CA ILE A 161 -9.09 11.10 -5.34
C ILE A 161 -9.66 9.97 -6.21
N ASN A 162 -10.02 10.25 -7.46
CA ASN A 162 -10.54 9.25 -8.40
C ASN A 162 -9.50 8.18 -8.72
N THR A 163 -8.22 8.56 -8.85
CA THR A 163 -7.12 7.61 -9.07
C THR A 163 -6.91 6.70 -7.85
N LEU A 164 -6.99 7.25 -6.64
CA LEU A 164 -6.86 6.49 -5.39
C LEU A 164 -8.09 5.63 -5.10
N ALA A 165 -9.26 6.06 -5.56
CA ALA A 165 -10.53 5.34 -5.41
C ALA A 165 -10.82 4.40 -6.59
N ASP A 166 -9.87 4.21 -7.51
CA ASP A 166 -10.02 3.34 -8.68
C ASP A 166 -10.24 1.89 -8.25
N GLN A 167 -11.33 1.28 -8.70
CA GLN A 167 -11.72 -0.07 -8.28
C GLN A 167 -10.67 -1.15 -8.64
N SER A 168 -9.96 -1.00 -9.76
CA SER A 168 -8.90 -1.94 -10.15
C SER A 168 -7.69 -1.84 -9.21
N LEU A 169 -7.38 -0.62 -8.73
CA LEU A 169 -6.38 -0.39 -7.70
C LEU A 169 -6.83 -1.03 -6.37
N LEU A 170 -8.05 -0.74 -5.94
CA LEU A 170 -8.56 -1.17 -4.64
C LEU A 170 -8.75 -2.68 -4.54
N ARG A 171 -9.14 -3.35 -5.64
CA ARG A 171 -9.22 -4.82 -5.71
C ARG A 171 -7.89 -5.50 -5.33
N ARG A 172 -6.78 -4.84 -5.62
CA ARG A 172 -5.44 -5.34 -5.27
C ARG A 172 -5.06 -5.03 -3.83
N CYS A 173 -5.61 -3.96 -3.27
CA CYS A 173 -5.45 -3.61 -1.86
C CYS A 173 -6.24 -4.56 -0.93
N LEU A 174 -7.36 -5.14 -1.40
CA LEU A 174 -8.16 -6.08 -0.61
C LEU A 174 -7.38 -7.31 -0.13
N ARG A 175 -6.48 -7.83 -0.96
CA ARG A 175 -5.71 -9.05 -0.65
C ARG A 175 -4.56 -8.81 0.33
N ASP A 176 -4.50 -7.64 0.96
CA ASP A 176 -3.38 -7.18 1.78
C ASP A 176 -2.02 -7.45 1.10
N ALA A 177 -1.99 -7.33 -0.25
CA ALA A 177 -0.78 -7.46 -1.04
C ALA A 177 0.08 -6.22 -0.78
N THR A 178 0.74 -6.21 0.38
CA THR A 178 1.49 -5.07 0.87
C THR A 178 2.67 -4.79 -0.06
N GLN A 179 2.98 -3.50 -0.23
CA GLN A 179 4.25 -3.05 -0.82
C GLN A 179 5.45 -3.78 -0.22
N ASN A 180 5.37 -4.14 1.06
CA ASN A 180 6.40 -4.89 1.79
C ASN A 180 6.77 -6.22 1.12
N ALA A 181 5.85 -6.92 0.45
CA ALA A 181 6.17 -8.16 -0.26
C ALA A 181 7.08 -7.89 -1.47
N ASN A 182 6.72 -6.88 -2.28
CA ASN A 182 7.51 -6.47 -3.43
C ASN A 182 8.85 -5.85 -3.01
N GLU A 183 8.87 -5.04 -1.96
CA GLU A 183 10.10 -4.49 -1.38
C GLU A 183 10.99 -5.57 -0.77
N SER A 184 10.41 -6.59 -0.13
CA SER A 184 11.14 -7.73 0.43
C SER A 184 11.76 -8.60 -0.65
N ILE A 185 11.01 -8.93 -1.71
CA ILE A 185 11.55 -9.68 -2.87
C ILE A 185 12.65 -8.87 -3.56
N ASN A 186 12.43 -7.57 -3.81
CA ASN A 186 13.45 -6.70 -4.39
C ASN A 186 14.69 -6.61 -3.51
N SER A 187 14.53 -6.44 -2.19
CA SER A 187 15.65 -6.42 -1.25
C SER A 187 16.41 -7.75 -1.27
N ALA A 188 15.72 -8.88 -1.39
CA ALA A 188 16.35 -10.19 -1.50
C ALA A 188 17.15 -10.31 -2.81
N LEU A 189 16.56 -9.92 -3.95
CA LEU A 189 17.24 -9.88 -5.24
C LEU A 189 18.52 -9.05 -5.19
N TRP A 190 18.44 -7.82 -4.69
CA TRP A 190 19.59 -6.92 -4.64
C TRP A 190 20.62 -7.29 -3.55
N SER A 191 20.25 -8.15 -2.60
CA SER A 191 21.21 -8.76 -1.67
C SER A 191 22.05 -9.86 -2.32
N ILE A 192 21.53 -10.49 -3.38
CA ILE A 192 22.24 -11.49 -4.18
C ILE A 192 23.10 -10.79 -5.24
N LEU A 193 22.52 -9.82 -5.95
CA LEU A 193 23.19 -9.04 -6.99
C LEU A 193 23.20 -7.56 -6.62
N PRO A 194 24.31 -7.00 -6.10
CA PRO A 194 24.35 -5.59 -5.73
C PRO A 194 24.07 -4.68 -6.93
N LYS A 195 23.20 -3.68 -6.74
CA LYS A 195 22.81 -2.69 -7.79
C LYS A 195 23.99 -1.89 -8.36
N ALA A 196 25.07 -1.76 -7.58
CA ALA A 196 26.25 -1.00 -7.99
C ALA A 196 27.08 -1.70 -9.08
N LYS A 197 26.73 -2.94 -9.46
CA LYS A 197 27.42 -3.71 -10.49
C LYS A 197 26.49 -4.00 -11.66
N TYR A 198 27.04 -4.03 -12.86
CA TYR A 198 26.34 -4.51 -14.04
C TYR A 198 26.20 -6.03 -13.99
N HIS A 199 25.00 -6.54 -14.27
CA HIS A 199 24.70 -7.97 -14.32
C HIS A 199 23.99 -8.30 -15.62
N GLY A 200 24.31 -9.44 -16.21
CA GLY A 200 23.62 -9.91 -17.41
C GLY A 200 22.18 -10.34 -17.12
N TYR A 201 21.31 -10.28 -18.13
CA TYR A 201 19.91 -10.68 -18.04
C TYR A 201 19.69 -12.06 -17.39
N ARG A 202 20.51 -13.06 -17.76
CA ARG A 202 20.42 -14.42 -17.18
C ARG A 202 20.69 -14.43 -15.68
N SER A 203 21.73 -13.73 -15.23
CA SER A 203 22.08 -13.62 -13.81
C SER A 203 20.96 -12.95 -13.01
N ILE A 204 20.33 -11.91 -13.57
CA ILE A 204 19.18 -11.26 -12.95
C ILE A 204 18.00 -12.23 -12.82
N GLY A 205 17.71 -13.02 -13.87
CA GLY A 205 16.68 -14.06 -13.83
C GLY A 205 16.93 -15.12 -12.76
N ASP A 206 18.15 -15.64 -12.69
CA ASP A 206 18.55 -16.65 -11.69
C ASP A 206 18.43 -16.10 -10.26
N ALA A 207 18.91 -14.87 -10.05
CA ALA A 207 18.82 -14.21 -8.76
C ALA A 207 17.36 -13.91 -8.37
N ALA A 208 16.48 -13.59 -9.32
CA ALA A 208 15.05 -13.39 -9.07
C ALA A 208 14.37 -14.71 -8.65
N ALA A 209 14.72 -15.83 -9.29
CA ALA A 209 14.23 -17.15 -8.89
C ALA A 209 14.68 -17.52 -7.47
N ILE A 210 15.93 -17.28 -7.13
CA ILE A 210 16.46 -17.50 -5.77
C ILE A 210 15.78 -16.57 -4.75
N ALA A 211 15.58 -15.29 -5.10
CA ALA A 211 14.87 -14.34 -4.25
C ALA A 211 13.43 -14.78 -3.97
N ALA A 212 12.74 -15.35 -4.96
CA ALA A 212 11.40 -15.91 -4.78
C ALA A 212 11.41 -17.12 -3.82
N ILE A 213 12.44 -17.98 -3.87
CA ILE A 213 12.63 -19.07 -2.89
C ILE A 213 12.81 -18.50 -1.49
N PHE A 214 13.68 -17.50 -1.33
CA PHE A 214 13.92 -16.85 -0.04
C PHE A 214 12.66 -16.20 0.54
N PHE A 215 11.85 -15.58 -0.31
CA PHE A 215 10.60 -14.96 0.10
C PHE A 215 9.60 -16.00 0.59
N ASN A 216 9.35 -17.04 -0.22
CA ASN A 216 8.28 -18.01 0.05
C ASN A 216 8.66 -19.05 1.12
N ARG A 217 9.93 -19.47 1.19
CA ARG A 217 10.37 -20.61 2.01
C ARG A 217 11.59 -20.31 2.89
N GLY A 218 12.12 -19.09 2.87
CA GLY A 218 13.40 -18.80 3.50
C GLY A 218 14.59 -19.40 2.75
N ARG A 219 15.79 -19.24 3.32
CA ARG A 219 17.04 -19.75 2.77
C ARG A 219 17.08 -21.28 2.77
N SER A 220 16.44 -21.92 3.75
CA SER A 220 16.23 -23.36 3.80
C SER A 220 15.47 -23.90 2.58
N GLY A 221 14.71 -23.06 1.88
CA GLY A 221 14.09 -23.42 0.59
C GLY A 221 15.10 -23.85 -0.48
N LEU A 222 16.36 -23.40 -0.40
CA LEU A 222 17.42 -23.83 -1.32
C LEU A 222 17.83 -25.29 -1.14
N ILE A 223 17.56 -25.91 0.01
CA ILE A 223 17.90 -27.32 0.27
C ILE A 223 17.23 -28.22 -0.77
N LYS A 224 15.93 -28.00 -1.01
CA LYS A 224 15.18 -28.75 -2.03
C LYS A 224 15.72 -28.50 -3.44
N PHE A 225 16.14 -27.27 -3.72
CA PHE A 225 16.74 -26.90 -5.00
C PHE A 225 18.08 -27.62 -5.21
N PHE A 226 19.01 -27.56 -4.24
CA PHE A 226 20.32 -28.20 -4.32
C PHE A 226 20.21 -29.71 -4.51
N ASN A 227 19.32 -30.38 -3.76
CA ASN A 227 19.07 -31.81 -3.92
C ASN A 227 18.55 -32.14 -5.33
N GLN A 228 17.68 -31.31 -5.91
CA GLN A 228 17.14 -31.52 -7.26
C GLN A 228 18.19 -31.33 -8.36
N VAL A 229 19.19 -30.47 -8.15
CA VAL A 229 20.29 -30.27 -9.12
C VAL A 229 21.50 -31.17 -8.86
N GLY A 230 21.40 -32.10 -7.89
CA GLY A 230 22.45 -33.06 -7.57
C GLY A 230 23.64 -32.47 -6.79
N ILE A 231 23.43 -31.37 -6.08
CA ILE A 231 24.45 -30.75 -5.22
C ILE A 231 24.28 -31.30 -3.81
N SER A 232 25.29 -32.01 -3.31
CA SER A 232 25.33 -32.52 -1.93
C SER A 232 25.44 -31.36 -0.94
N ILE A 233 24.54 -31.35 0.05
CA ILE A 233 24.49 -30.32 1.09
C ILE A 233 25.34 -30.78 2.27
N THR A 234 26.34 -29.99 2.64
CA THR A 234 27.13 -30.22 3.85
C THR A 234 26.37 -29.76 5.09
N GLU A 235 26.69 -30.35 6.24
CA GLU A 235 26.11 -29.96 7.52
C GLU A 235 26.37 -28.47 7.85
N GLU A 236 27.55 -27.96 7.50
CA GLU A 236 27.92 -26.55 7.66
C GLU A 236 27.03 -25.62 6.82
N LEU A 237 26.75 -25.98 5.57
CA LEU A 237 25.83 -25.23 4.71
C LEU A 237 24.41 -25.25 5.27
N LEU A 238 23.94 -26.42 5.73
CA LEU A 238 22.63 -26.58 6.35
C LEU A 238 22.48 -25.66 7.56
N ASN A 239 23.44 -25.71 8.49
CA ASN A 239 23.46 -24.87 9.69
C ASN A 239 23.51 -23.38 9.35
N THR A 240 24.25 -23.00 8.31
CA THR A 240 24.31 -21.62 7.82
C THR A 240 22.97 -21.12 7.27
N LEU A 241 22.28 -21.94 6.46
CA LEU A 241 20.98 -21.58 5.88
C LEU A 241 19.91 -21.43 6.97
N LEU A 242 19.84 -22.40 7.89
CA LEU A 242 18.91 -22.37 9.02
C LEU A 242 19.20 -21.19 9.95
N GLY A 243 20.47 -20.94 10.31
CA GLY A 243 20.85 -19.81 11.14
C GLY A 243 20.50 -18.45 10.53
N LYS A 244 20.62 -18.31 9.20
CA LYS A 244 20.17 -17.09 8.49
C LYS A 244 18.64 -16.94 8.51
N ASP A 245 17.89 -18.04 8.46
CA ASP A 245 16.44 -18.00 8.60
C ASP A 245 16.01 -17.65 10.02
N SER A 246 16.64 -18.23 11.05
CA SER A 246 16.36 -17.89 12.45
C SER A 246 16.63 -16.41 12.74
N LYS A 247 17.75 -15.85 12.25
CA LYS A 247 18.03 -14.40 12.37
C LYS A 247 16.99 -13.53 11.66
N ARG A 248 16.49 -13.98 10.50
CA ARG A 248 15.43 -13.27 9.77
C ARG A 248 14.14 -13.24 10.58
N VAL A 249 13.75 -14.38 11.15
CA VAL A 249 12.53 -14.51 11.97
C VAL A 249 12.64 -13.62 13.22
N ALA A 250 13.73 -13.73 13.97
CA ALA A 250 13.96 -12.92 15.17
C ALA A 250 13.91 -11.40 14.87
N LYS A 251 14.48 -10.96 13.74
CA LYS A 251 14.40 -9.56 13.31
C LYS A 251 12.98 -9.13 12.96
N ALA A 252 12.18 -10.01 12.36
CA ALA A 252 10.78 -9.72 12.03
C ALA A 252 9.93 -9.62 13.31
N GLU A 253 10.17 -10.48 14.29
CA GLU A 253 9.52 -10.45 15.61
C GLU A 253 9.87 -9.16 16.37
N ASP A 254 11.15 -8.79 16.47
CA ASP A 254 11.60 -7.54 17.09
C ASP A 254 10.96 -6.31 16.42
N ASN A 255 10.92 -6.27 15.08
CA ASN A 255 10.26 -5.19 14.36
C ASN A 255 8.75 -5.11 14.66
N THR A 256 8.08 -6.27 14.78
CA THR A 256 6.65 -6.32 15.12
C THR A 256 6.42 -5.78 16.53
N GLN A 257 7.22 -6.21 17.50
CA GLN A 257 7.15 -5.76 18.88
C GLN A 257 7.43 -4.25 19.00
N ARG A 258 8.43 -3.73 18.29
CA ARG A 258 8.69 -2.28 18.22
C ARG A 258 7.51 -1.50 17.64
N GLN A 259 6.86 -2.01 16.60
CA GLN A 259 5.67 -1.37 16.03
C GLN A 259 4.49 -1.35 17.01
N GLU A 260 4.29 -2.42 17.79
CA GLU A 260 3.26 -2.46 18.83
C GLU A 260 3.54 -1.46 19.95
N ILE A 261 4.81 -1.34 20.38
CA ILE A 261 5.23 -0.34 21.36
C ILE A 261 4.98 1.08 20.85
N ILE A 262 5.38 1.39 19.61
CA ILE A 262 5.12 2.70 18.99
C ILE A 262 3.62 3.00 18.91
N LYS A 263 2.79 2.00 18.58
CA LYS A 263 1.33 2.14 18.57
C LYS A 263 0.75 2.42 19.95
N LYS A 264 1.32 1.85 21.02
CA LYS A 264 0.91 2.13 22.42
C LYS A 264 1.26 3.57 22.81
N TYR A 265 2.48 4.04 22.52
CA TYR A 265 2.89 5.40 22.85
C TYR A 265 2.15 6.49 22.07
N LYS A 266 1.65 6.21 20.86
CA LYS A 266 0.83 7.16 20.08
C LYS A 266 -0.64 7.24 20.50
N LYS A 267 -1.10 6.36 21.40
CA LYS A 267 -2.48 6.35 21.93
C LYS A 267 -2.60 7.06 23.29
N GLN A 268 -1.49 7.39 23.94
CA GLN A 268 -1.42 8.26 25.13
C GLN A 268 -1.26 9.71 24.69
#